data_AF-A0A962WT20-F1
#
_entry.id   AF-A0A962WT20-F1
#
_cell.length_a   1.000
_cell.length_b   1.000
_cell.length_c   1.000
_cell.angle_alpha   90.00
_cell.angle_beta   90.00
_cell.angle_gamma   90.00
#
_symmetry.space_group_name_H-M   'P 1'
#
loop_
_entity.id
_entity.type
_entity.pdbx_description
1 polymer ?
#
loop_
_entity_poly.entity_id
_entity_poly.type
_entity_poly.pdbx_seq_one_letter_code
_entity_poly.pdbx_strand_id
1 'polypeptide(L)'
;MLRRIRIVLIGTTHPGNIGAVARAMKNMCLQRLVLVKPKSFPSAEATARAAGAGDLLAEALVCDTLEQAIRGCTLVVGASARLRSVG
;
A
#
# COMPACT_ATOMS: atom_id res chain seq x y z
N MET A 1 -10.54 -14.95 5.48
CA MET A 1 -10.14 -15.05 4.06
C MET A 1 -9.25 -13.90 3.58
N LEU A 2 -9.56 -12.64 3.92
CA LEU A 2 -8.87 -11.44 3.38
C LEU A 2 -7.42 -11.21 3.85
N ARG A 3 -6.98 -11.87 4.92
CA ARG A 3 -5.59 -11.77 5.45
C ARG A 3 -4.50 -12.14 4.44
N ARG A 4 -4.85 -12.82 3.34
CA ARG A 4 -3.90 -13.19 2.28
C ARG A 4 -3.73 -12.14 1.18
N ILE A 5 -4.53 -11.08 1.17
CA ILE A 5 -4.39 -9.99 0.19
C ILE A 5 -3.33 -9.01 0.69
N ARG A 6 -2.47 -8.53 -0.22
CA ARG A 6 -1.53 -7.44 0.05
C ARG A 6 -1.89 -6.26 -0.84
N ILE A 7 -1.98 -5.08 -0.26
CA ILE A 7 -2.08 -3.82 -1.00
C ILE A 7 -0.68 -3.25 -1.10
N VAL A 8 -0.17 -3.17 -2.33
CA VAL A 8 1.18 -2.69 -2.63
C VAL A 8 1.09 -1.31 -3.25
N LEU A 9 1.63 -0.30 -2.59
CA LEU A 9 1.74 1.06 -3.12
C LEU A 9 3.17 1.34 -3.58
N ILE A 10 3.34 1.73 -4.84
CA ILE A 10 4.66 1.93 -5.44
C ILE A 10 4.92 3.42 -5.62
N GLY A 11 6.05 3.91 -5.11
CA GLY A 11 6.54 5.26 -5.35
C GLY A 11 5.61 6.36 -4.85
N THR A 12 4.81 6.11 -3.80
CA THR A 12 3.80 7.07 -3.35
C THR A 12 4.43 8.40 -2.97
N THR A 13 3.97 9.47 -3.63
CA THR A 13 4.59 10.80 -3.53
C THR A 13 4.06 11.61 -2.36
N HIS A 14 2.75 11.58 -2.14
CA HIS A 14 2.08 12.30 -1.06
C HIS A 14 1.75 11.34 0.08
N PRO A 15 2.33 11.52 1.29
CA PRO A 15 2.10 10.61 2.41
C PRO A 15 0.63 10.54 2.83
N GLY A 16 -0.16 11.60 2.65
CA GLY A 16 -1.60 11.55 2.87
C GLY A 16 -2.30 10.45 2.07
N ASN A 17 -1.86 10.14 0.85
CA ASN A 17 -2.45 9.05 0.06
C ASN A 17 -2.24 7.68 0.71
N ILE A 18 -1.11 7.48 1.42
CA ILE A 18 -0.87 6.26 2.19
C ILE A 18 -1.91 6.14 3.31
N GLY A 19 -2.17 7.22 4.04
CA GLY A 19 -3.21 7.27 5.06
C GLY A 19 -4.62 7.00 4.49
N ALA A 20 -4.96 7.63 3.38
CA ALA A 20 -6.26 7.43 2.73
C ALA A 20 -6.46 5.97 2.29
N VAL A 21 -5.41 5.33 1.75
CA VAL A 21 -5.44 3.91 1.39
C VAL A 21 -5.59 3.04 2.64
N ALA A 22 -4.85 3.31 3.73
CA ALA A 22 -4.99 2.58 4.98
C ALA A 22 -6.45 2.65 5.51
N ARG A 23 -7.07 3.83 5.47
CA ARG A 23 -8.47 4.00 5.84
C ARG A 23 -9.40 3.15 4.98
N ALA A 24 -9.23 3.18 3.66
CA ALA A 24 -10.03 2.38 2.73
C ALA A 24 -9.83 0.87 2.98
N MET A 25 -8.60 0.43 3.21
CA MET A 25 -8.28 -0.95 3.55
C MET A 25 -9.01 -1.41 4.82
N LYS A 26 -8.98 -0.60 5.87
CA LYS A 26 -9.62 -0.94 7.14
C LYS A 26 -11.14 -1.09 7.00
N ASN A 27 -11.79 -0.19 6.27
CA ASN A 27 -13.22 -0.30 5.94
C ASN A 27 -13.56 -1.58 5.16
N MET A 28 -12.60 -2.11 4.40
CA MET A 28 -12.74 -3.32 3.59
C MET A 28 -12.14 -4.56 4.26
N CYS A 29 -11.82 -4.49 5.56
CA CYS A 29 -11.24 -5.59 6.34
C CYS A 29 -9.92 -6.14 5.77
N LEU A 30 -9.14 -5.29 5.06
CA LEU A 30 -7.81 -5.58 4.56
C LEU A 30 -6.74 -5.14 5.56
N GLN A 31 -5.70 -5.95 5.72
CA GLN A 31 -4.74 -5.77 6.83
C GLN A 31 -3.27 -5.65 6.40
N ARG A 32 -2.91 -6.01 5.16
CA ARG A 32 -1.49 -6.04 4.76
C ARG A 32 -1.17 -4.94 3.77
N LEU A 33 -0.59 -3.85 4.29
CA LEU A 33 -0.07 -2.74 3.50
C LEU A 33 1.43 -2.93 3.27
N VAL A 34 1.85 -2.80 2.01
CA VAL A 34 3.27 -2.83 1.63
C VAL A 34 3.57 -1.58 0.80
N LEU A 35 4.67 -0.90 1.12
CA LEU A 35 5.11 0.32 0.47
C LEU A 35 6.44 0.05 -0.25
N VAL A 36 6.47 0.29 -1.56
CA VAL A 36 7.70 0.21 -2.37
C VAL A 36 8.20 1.62 -2.59
N LYS A 37 9.37 1.96 -2.04
CA LYS A 37 10.00 3.29 -2.19
C LYS A 37 9.03 4.48 -2.00
N PRO A 38 8.28 4.57 -0.89
CA PRO A 38 7.47 5.76 -0.62
C PRO A 38 8.39 6.98 -0.48
N LYS A 39 7.99 8.15 -1.00
CA LYS A 39 8.81 9.37 -0.89
C LYS A 39 8.95 9.87 0.55
N SER A 40 7.92 9.67 1.37
CA SER A 40 7.89 10.11 2.77
C SER A 40 7.06 9.14 3.60
N PHE A 41 7.71 8.29 4.41
CA PHE A 41 7.05 7.40 5.35
C PHE A 41 8.04 6.94 6.43
N PRO A 42 7.68 6.89 7.73
CA PRO A 42 6.40 7.31 8.33
C PRO A 42 6.15 8.81 8.19
N SER A 43 4.89 9.25 8.37
CA SER A 43 4.51 10.67 8.24
C SER A 43 3.28 11.00 9.07
N ALA A 44 3.31 12.15 9.75
CA ALA A 44 2.17 12.68 10.49
C ALA A 44 0.94 12.92 9.58
N GLU A 45 1.16 13.29 8.31
CA GLU A 45 0.09 13.49 7.33
C GLU A 45 -0.61 12.16 6.99
N ALA A 46 0.17 11.08 6.85
CA ALA A 46 -0.38 9.74 6.65
C ALA A 46 -1.22 9.32 7.87
N THR A 47 -0.69 9.51 9.09
CA THR A 47 -1.40 9.20 10.33
C THR A 47 -2.69 10.00 10.47
N ALA A 48 -2.66 11.31 10.22
CA ALA A 48 -3.84 12.17 10.29
C ALA A 48 -4.93 11.74 9.29
N ARG A 49 -4.53 11.31 8.09
CA ARG A 49 -5.47 10.90 7.03
C ARG A 49 -5.96 9.45 7.18
N ALA A 50 -5.29 8.62 7.98
CA ALA A 50 -5.66 7.22 8.21
C ALA A 50 -6.95 7.04 9.02
N ALA A 51 -7.38 8.05 9.79
CA ALA A 51 -8.67 8.08 10.49
C ALA A 51 -9.03 6.75 11.19
N GLY A 52 -8.19 6.31 12.14
CA GLY A 52 -8.39 5.06 12.88
C GLY A 52 -7.72 3.81 12.27
N ALA A 53 -7.11 3.93 11.10
CA ALA A 53 -6.30 2.88 10.46
C ALA A 53 -4.78 3.00 10.74
N GLY A 54 -4.41 3.57 11.90
CA GLY A 54 -3.00 3.77 12.28
C GLY A 54 -2.24 2.46 12.52
N ASP A 55 -2.94 1.40 12.93
CA ASP A 55 -2.43 0.04 13.01
C ASP A 55 -1.88 -0.46 11.67
N LEU A 56 -2.58 -0.21 10.56
CA LEU A 56 -2.10 -0.59 9.22
C LEU A 56 -0.87 0.19 8.79
N LEU A 57 -0.71 1.43 9.26
CA LEU A 57 0.51 2.19 9.02
C LEU A 57 1.67 1.68 9.88
N ALA A 58 1.41 1.32 11.14
CA ALA A 58 2.41 0.78 12.05
C ALA A 58 2.94 -0.60 11.60
N GLU A 59 2.06 -1.43 11.04
CA GLU A 59 2.39 -2.76 10.53
C GLU A 59 2.83 -2.74 9.04
N ALA A 60 2.87 -1.57 8.39
CA ALA A 60 3.22 -1.46 6.98
C ALA A 60 4.66 -1.91 6.73
N LEU A 61 4.84 -2.82 5.77
CA LEU A 61 6.17 -3.24 5.34
C LEU A 61 6.70 -2.27 4.28
N VAL A 62 7.91 -1.74 4.48
CA VAL A 62 8.60 -0.89 3.51
C VAL A 62 9.70 -1.68 2.83
N CYS A 63 9.79 -1.57 1.50
CA CYS A 63 10.79 -2.26 0.70
C CYS A 63 11.27 -1.41 -0.48
N ASP A 64 12.38 -1.82 -1.10
CA ASP A 64 13.07 -1.05 -2.15
C ASP A 64 12.61 -1.42 -3.56
N THR A 65 11.98 -2.57 -3.73
CA THR A 65 11.69 -3.15 -5.05
C THR A 65 10.31 -3.79 -5.09
N LEU A 66 9.72 -3.83 -6.28
CA LEU A 66 8.43 -4.49 -6.48
C LEU A 66 8.55 -6.00 -6.22
N GLU A 67 9.67 -6.59 -6.62
CA GLU A 67 10.01 -8.00 -6.46
C GLU A 67 10.00 -8.43 -4.99
N GLN A 68 10.50 -7.58 -4.08
CA GLN A 68 10.40 -7.82 -2.64
C GLN A 68 8.94 -7.79 -2.16
N ALA A 69 8.16 -6.80 -2.60
CA ALA A 69 6.76 -6.64 -2.18
C ALA A 69 5.85 -7.82 -2.60
N ILE A 70 6.07 -8.37 -3.78
CA ILE A 70 5.24 -9.45 -4.35
C ILE A 70 5.79 -10.85 -4.05
N ARG A 71 6.92 -10.98 -3.35
CA ARG A 71 7.53 -12.28 -3.06
C ARG A 71 6.53 -13.24 -2.40
N GLY A 72 6.40 -14.43 -2.96
CA GLY A 72 5.47 -15.47 -2.49
C GLY A 72 4.00 -15.22 -2.83
N CYS A 73 3.66 -14.18 -3.61
CA CYS A 73 2.34 -14.07 -4.23
C CYS A 73 2.28 -14.99 -5.46
N THR A 74 1.24 -15.84 -5.52
CA THR A 74 0.97 -16.68 -6.70
C THR A 74 0.16 -15.95 -7.78
N LEU A 75 -0.50 -14.85 -7.40
CA LEU A 75 -1.26 -13.98 -8.29
C LEU A 75 -0.90 -12.52 -7.99
N VAL A 76 -0.61 -11.76 -9.04
CA VAL A 76 -0.33 -10.33 -8.97
C VAL A 76 -1.24 -9.61 -9.96
N VAL A 77 -1.96 -8.59 -9.49
CA VAL A 77 -2.85 -7.75 -10.29
C VAL A 77 -2.38 -6.31 -10.18
N GLY A 78 -2.09 -5.69 -11.34
CA GLY A 78 -1.72 -4.29 -11.43
C GLY A 78 -2.91 -3.41 -11.78
N ALA A 79 -3.11 -2.31 -11.05
CA ALA A 79 -4.09 -1.30 -11.42
C ALA A 79 -3.46 -0.27 -12.37
N SER A 80 -4.08 -0.04 -13.52
CA SER A 80 -3.68 1.01 -14.45
C SER A 80 -4.91 1.74 -14.98
N ALA A 81 -4.83 3.07 -15.12
CA ALA A 81 -5.90 3.87 -15.70
C ALA A 81 -6.11 3.58 -17.19
N ARG A 82 -5.07 3.12 -17.89
CA ARG A 82 -5.10 2.73 -19.31
C ARG A 82 -4.12 1.57 -19.52
N LEU A 83 -4.44 0.63 -20.41
CA LEU A 83 -3.41 -0.31 -20.85
C LEU A 83 -2.30 0.47 -21.55
N ARG A 84 -1.09 0.39 -21.01
CA ARG A 84 0.10 0.70 -21.79
C ARG A 84 0.53 -0.62 -22.41
N SER A 85 0.37 -0.72 -23.73
CA SER A 85 1.15 -1.70 -24.49
C SER A 85 2.60 -1.31 -24.34
N VAL A 86 3.39 -2.12 -23.64
CA VAL A 86 4.84 -2.08 -23.78
C VAL A 86 5.10 -2.93 -25.02
N GLY A 87 5.30 -2.26 -26.15
CA GLY A 87 5.79 -2.90 -27.37
C GLY A 87 7.21 -3.38 -27.20
#